data_AF-A0A925EQU5-F1
#
_entry.id   AF-A0A925EQU5-F1
#
_cell.length_a   1.000
_cell.length_b   1.000
_cell.length_c   1.000
_cell.angle_alpha   90.00
_cell.angle_beta   90.00
_cell.angle_gamma   90.00
#
_symmetry.space_group_name_H-M   'P 1'
#
loop_
_entity.id
_entity.type
_entity.pdbx_description
1 polymer ?
#
loop_
_entity_poly.entity_id
_entity_poly.type
_entity_poly.pdbx_seq_one_letter_code
_entity_poly.pdbx_strand_id
1 'polypeptide(L)'
;MYNFFFGRQNTSTPQDQPLPGREAEMVQGRSGGFAFNAGIWQMLRRCLLVGTAKSTYYAQKQELTEDFVITLKQAIEEDPQRVAQEIVYASDGRAINNSAPIFALTLLSAGQTLEAKRAFKEIFGQVVRTGSHFYEWLAYTKQLRGMGRIVRDAGRAWLSNSDVRGLAYQLLKYQQRNGMSHRDALRLFHLNPPTEEHSALFNWAVKGWAELPTEIPSEALAQVWWWEWLKRNPEQTAEAIRKGRLTHEMAAPIGKMNREAWQLLFAEMPIGALLRNLGSLTELDVLRADAGANLDRVESKLNSRDHLRKGRIHPIDLLKALKTYQSGGALGRSQKNWNPVPRIVDILE
;
A
#
# COMPACT_ATOMS: atom_id res chain seq x y z
N MET A 1 -42.05 -63.66 -3.65
CA MET A 1 -41.76 -62.76 -2.53
C MET A 1 -40.76 -61.73 -3.06
N TYR A 2 -41.23 -60.49 -3.27
CA TYR A 2 -40.46 -59.41 -3.91
C TYR A 2 -39.38 -58.89 -2.95
N ASN A 3 -38.10 -59.03 -3.30
CA ASN A 3 -37.02 -58.30 -2.64
C ASN A 3 -36.70 -57.05 -3.48
N PHE A 4 -37.33 -55.94 -3.11
CA PHE A 4 -36.92 -54.60 -3.53
C PHE A 4 -35.61 -54.24 -2.82
N PHE A 5 -34.48 -54.52 -3.46
CA PHE A 5 -33.22 -53.88 -3.07
C PHE A 5 -33.15 -52.49 -3.70
N PHE A 6 -33.65 -51.48 -2.97
CA PHE A 6 -33.26 -50.09 -3.22
C PHE A 6 -31.82 -49.89 -2.76
N GLY A 7 -30.87 -50.37 -3.55
CA GLY A 7 -29.51 -49.89 -3.46
C GLY A 7 -29.52 -48.42 -3.87
N ARG A 8 -29.35 -47.50 -2.92
CA ARG A 8 -28.95 -46.12 -3.22
C ARG A 8 -27.66 -46.22 -4.02
N GLN A 9 -27.73 -46.12 -5.35
CA GLN A 9 -26.54 -45.87 -6.14
C GLN A 9 -25.95 -44.57 -5.61
N ASN A 10 -24.68 -44.61 -5.20
CA ASN A 10 -23.92 -43.40 -4.92
C ASN A 10 -23.84 -42.61 -6.23
N THR A 11 -24.80 -41.72 -6.48
CA THR A 11 -24.83 -40.78 -7.61
C THR A 11 -23.86 -39.62 -7.40
N SER A 12 -22.77 -39.85 -6.67
CA SER A 12 -21.75 -38.84 -6.38
C SER A 12 -20.53 -39.16 -7.23
N THR A 13 -20.32 -38.39 -8.29
CA THR A 13 -19.07 -38.44 -9.06
C THR A 13 -17.89 -38.17 -8.11
N PRO A 14 -16.89 -39.06 -8.06
CA PRO A 14 -15.66 -38.85 -7.31
C PRO A 14 -14.94 -37.56 -7.73
N GLN A 15 -14.28 -36.87 -6.80
CA GLN A 15 -13.63 -35.58 -7.07
C GLN A 15 -12.48 -35.70 -8.09
N ASP A 16 -11.87 -36.87 -8.23
CA ASP A 16 -10.83 -37.18 -9.21
C ASP A 16 -11.38 -37.50 -10.62
N GLN A 17 -12.69 -37.36 -10.82
CA GLN A 17 -13.35 -37.49 -12.12
C GLN A 17 -14.15 -36.21 -12.46
N PRO A 18 -14.20 -35.81 -13.74
CA PRO A 18 -15.08 -34.72 -14.14
C PRO A 18 -16.55 -35.17 -14.00
N LEU A 19 -17.43 -34.23 -13.69
CA LEU A 19 -18.87 -34.45 -13.64
C LEU A 19 -19.38 -34.86 -15.03
N PRO A 20 -20.07 -36.02 -15.16
CA PRO A 20 -20.61 -36.47 -16.42
C PRO A 20 -21.50 -35.41 -17.09
N GLY A 21 -21.22 -35.08 -18.34
CA GLY A 21 -21.94 -34.09 -19.14
C GLY A 21 -21.50 -32.64 -18.92
N ARG A 22 -20.50 -32.38 -18.07
CA ARG A 22 -19.92 -31.04 -17.82
C ARG A 22 -18.40 -31.01 -17.94
N GLU A 23 -17.82 -31.99 -18.62
CA GLU A 23 -16.37 -32.20 -18.72
C GLU A 23 -15.67 -30.97 -19.32
N ALA A 24 -16.27 -30.34 -20.32
CA ALA A 24 -15.72 -29.15 -20.98
C ALA A 24 -15.66 -27.91 -20.07
N GLU A 25 -16.46 -27.87 -18.99
CA GLU A 25 -16.48 -26.77 -18.02
C GLU A 25 -15.50 -26.99 -16.86
N MET A 26 -14.86 -28.16 -16.78
CA MET A 26 -14.05 -28.58 -15.65
C MET A 26 -12.56 -28.65 -16.01
N VAL A 27 -11.72 -28.32 -15.03
CA VAL A 27 -10.26 -28.40 -15.10
C VAL A 27 -9.76 -29.22 -13.94
N GLN A 28 -8.73 -30.04 -14.19
CA GLN A 28 -8.07 -30.80 -13.15
C GLN A 28 -7.10 -29.90 -12.39
N GLY A 29 -7.29 -29.77 -11.08
CA GLY A 29 -6.40 -29.04 -10.19
C GLY A 29 -5.12 -29.80 -9.86
N ARG A 30 -4.16 -29.13 -9.23
CA ARG A 30 -2.84 -29.71 -8.86
C ARG A 30 -2.94 -30.89 -7.88
N SER A 31 -4.02 -30.98 -7.11
CA SER A 31 -4.31 -32.11 -6.20
C SER A 31 -4.95 -33.31 -6.90
N GLY A 32 -5.10 -33.28 -8.23
CA GLY A 32 -5.73 -34.34 -9.02
C GLY A 32 -7.26 -34.27 -9.10
N GLY A 33 -7.90 -33.42 -8.28
CA GLY A 33 -9.35 -33.24 -8.29
C GLY A 33 -9.84 -32.27 -9.38
N PHE A 34 -11.03 -32.50 -9.92
CA PHE A 34 -11.69 -31.65 -10.91
C PHE A 34 -12.52 -30.54 -10.24
N ALA A 35 -12.46 -29.36 -10.82
CA ALA A 35 -13.27 -28.20 -10.42
C ALA A 35 -13.72 -27.41 -11.64
N PHE A 36 -14.77 -26.60 -11.51
CA PHE A 36 -15.20 -25.71 -12.59
C PHE A 36 -14.13 -24.68 -12.92
N ASN A 37 -13.93 -24.44 -14.22
CA ASN A 37 -13.08 -23.37 -14.70
C ASN A 37 -13.72 -22.02 -14.37
N ALA A 38 -13.08 -21.27 -13.47
CA ALA A 38 -13.54 -19.94 -13.06
C ALA A 38 -13.47 -18.90 -14.21
N GLY A 39 -12.71 -19.21 -15.27
CA GLY A 39 -12.43 -18.29 -16.37
C GLY A 39 -11.39 -17.22 -16.00
N ILE A 40 -10.84 -16.59 -17.03
CA ILE A 40 -9.75 -15.62 -16.95
C ILE A 40 -10.11 -14.46 -16.02
N TRP A 41 -11.33 -13.93 -16.10
CA TRP A 41 -11.74 -12.74 -15.37
C TRP A 41 -11.92 -12.96 -13.86
N GLN A 42 -12.49 -14.10 -13.45
CA GLN A 42 -12.60 -14.42 -12.02
C GLN A 42 -11.23 -14.73 -11.43
N MET A 43 -10.37 -15.41 -12.19
CA MET A 43 -8.99 -15.67 -11.79
C MET A 43 -8.21 -14.37 -11.62
N LEU A 44 -8.28 -13.46 -12.60
CA LEU A 44 -7.67 -12.13 -12.54
C LEU A 44 -8.11 -11.37 -11.28
N ARG A 45 -9.42 -11.28 -11.03
CA ARG A 45 -9.95 -10.60 -9.84
C ARG A 45 -9.45 -11.24 -8.54
N ARG A 46 -9.40 -12.58 -8.45
CA ARG A 46 -8.85 -13.28 -7.28
C ARG A 46 -7.38 -12.93 -7.05
N CYS A 47 -6.56 -12.98 -8.10
CA CYS A 47 -5.14 -12.63 -8.02
C CYS A 47 -4.94 -11.16 -7.61
N LEU A 48 -5.76 -10.24 -8.12
CA LEU A 48 -5.68 -8.83 -7.76
C LEU A 48 -6.06 -8.57 -6.30
N LEU A 49 -7.06 -9.28 -5.77
CA LEU A 49 -7.55 -9.07 -4.41
C LEU A 49 -6.67 -9.74 -3.35
N VAL A 50 -6.26 -10.97 -3.58
CA VAL A 50 -5.55 -11.77 -2.56
C VAL A 50 -4.03 -11.72 -2.76
N GLY A 51 -3.57 -11.35 -3.96
CA GLY A 51 -2.21 -11.59 -4.40
C GLY A 51 -1.98 -13.07 -4.71
N THR A 52 -0.72 -13.45 -4.90
CA THR A 52 -0.31 -14.87 -4.92
C THR A 52 0.11 -15.27 -3.50
N ALA A 53 0.13 -16.57 -3.19
CA ALA A 53 0.31 -17.15 -1.85
C ALA A 53 1.63 -16.81 -1.09
N LYS A 54 2.38 -15.79 -1.54
CA LYS A 54 3.70 -15.41 -1.00
C LYS A 54 3.81 -13.88 -0.83
N SER A 55 2.80 -13.24 -0.23
CA SER A 55 2.82 -11.81 0.09
C SER A 55 3.76 -11.46 1.27
N THR A 56 5.07 -11.61 1.09
CA THR A 56 6.10 -10.97 1.92
C THR A 56 7.35 -10.74 1.08
N TYR A 57 7.55 -9.50 0.65
CA TYR A 57 8.73 -9.06 -0.10
C TYR A 57 9.85 -8.74 0.89
N TYR A 58 10.66 -9.74 1.28
CA TYR A 58 12.06 -9.63 1.70
C TYR A 58 12.62 -11.06 1.71
N ALA A 59 13.68 -11.29 0.92
CA ALA A 59 14.41 -12.55 0.72
C ALA A 59 13.66 -13.70 -0.02
N GLN A 60 14.17 -14.01 -1.22
CA GLN A 60 14.02 -15.29 -1.96
C GLN A 60 12.60 -15.85 -2.13
N LYS A 61 11.79 -15.32 -3.06
CA LYS A 61 10.54 -15.97 -3.51
C LYS A 61 10.29 -15.73 -5.00
N GLN A 62 10.82 -16.61 -5.84
CA GLN A 62 10.72 -16.61 -7.31
C GLN A 62 9.34 -17.05 -7.86
N GLU A 63 8.35 -17.30 -7.00
CA GLU A 63 7.01 -17.74 -7.41
C GLU A 63 5.95 -16.70 -7.01
N LEU A 64 5.95 -15.57 -7.70
CA LEU A 64 4.65 -15.02 -8.11
C LEU A 64 4.21 -15.94 -9.26
N THR A 65 3.19 -16.75 -8.99
CA THR A 65 2.74 -17.89 -9.81
C THR A 65 2.61 -17.50 -11.28
N GLU A 66 3.33 -18.21 -12.15
CA GLU A 66 3.25 -18.08 -13.62
C GLU A 66 1.80 -17.96 -14.10
N ASP A 67 0.88 -18.69 -13.47
CA ASP A 67 -0.57 -18.63 -13.66
C ASP A 67 -1.14 -17.19 -13.61
N PHE A 68 -0.69 -16.33 -12.69
CA PHE A 68 -1.17 -14.94 -12.62
C PHE A 68 -0.65 -14.14 -13.81
N VAL A 69 0.62 -14.29 -14.17
CA VAL A 69 1.21 -13.60 -15.32
C VAL A 69 0.55 -14.05 -16.62
N ILE A 70 0.32 -15.35 -16.79
CA ILE A 70 -0.37 -15.93 -17.94
C ILE A 70 -1.79 -15.40 -18.03
N THR A 71 -2.57 -15.52 -16.94
CA THR A 71 -3.95 -15.01 -16.87
C THR A 71 -4.01 -13.53 -17.22
N LEU A 72 -3.10 -12.72 -16.68
CA LEU A 72 -3.10 -11.29 -16.91
C LEU A 72 -2.71 -10.94 -18.36
N LYS A 73 -1.74 -11.64 -18.95
CA LYS A 73 -1.37 -11.45 -20.37
C LYS A 73 -2.56 -11.78 -21.29
N GLN A 74 -3.20 -12.92 -21.07
CA GLN A 74 -4.41 -13.31 -21.80
C GLN A 74 -5.52 -12.27 -21.64
N ALA A 75 -5.77 -11.80 -20.41
CA ALA A 75 -6.78 -10.77 -20.15
C ALA A 75 -6.45 -9.42 -20.83
N ILE A 76 -5.17 -9.04 -20.89
CA ILE A 76 -4.73 -7.81 -21.58
C ILE A 76 -4.92 -7.92 -23.10
N GLU A 77 -4.68 -9.11 -23.66
CA GLU A 77 -4.91 -9.41 -25.08
C GLU A 77 -6.41 -9.41 -25.41
N GLU A 78 -7.25 -9.93 -24.51
CA GLU A 78 -8.71 -9.99 -24.68
C GLU A 78 -9.39 -8.62 -24.50
N ASP A 79 -9.15 -7.93 -23.38
CA ASP A 79 -9.75 -6.63 -23.09
C ASP A 79 -8.90 -5.81 -22.10
N PRO A 80 -7.98 -4.95 -22.60
CA PRO A 80 -7.11 -4.16 -21.74
C PRO A 80 -7.87 -3.11 -20.91
N GLN A 81 -9.03 -2.64 -21.37
CA GLN A 81 -9.81 -1.64 -20.63
C GLN A 81 -10.49 -2.29 -19.43
N ARG A 82 -11.03 -3.50 -19.60
CA ARG A 82 -11.57 -4.29 -18.48
C ARG A 82 -10.49 -4.66 -17.48
N VAL A 83 -9.28 -5.01 -17.94
CA VAL A 83 -8.13 -5.20 -17.03
C VAL A 83 -7.88 -3.94 -16.19
N ALA A 84 -7.90 -2.76 -16.81
CA ALA A 84 -7.71 -1.50 -16.08
C ALA A 84 -8.81 -1.26 -15.03
N GLN A 85 -10.08 -1.57 -15.35
CA GLN A 85 -11.20 -1.49 -14.41
C GLN A 85 -11.02 -2.44 -13.21
N GLU A 86 -10.60 -3.68 -13.45
CA GLU A 86 -10.30 -4.67 -12.41
C GLU A 86 -9.15 -4.21 -11.49
N ILE A 87 -8.10 -3.64 -12.06
CA ILE A 87 -6.97 -3.08 -11.30
C ILE A 87 -7.44 -1.92 -10.40
N VAL A 88 -8.20 -0.97 -10.94
CA VAL A 88 -8.72 0.15 -10.17
C VAL A 88 -9.63 -0.35 -9.04
N TYR A 89 -10.57 -1.24 -9.36
CA TYR A 89 -11.48 -1.86 -8.39
C TYR A 89 -10.72 -2.47 -7.21
N ALA A 90 -9.68 -3.27 -7.50
CA ALA A 90 -8.87 -3.93 -6.48
C ALA A 90 -8.03 -2.93 -5.66
N SER A 91 -7.39 -1.96 -6.33
CA SER A 91 -6.51 -0.95 -5.70
C SER A 91 -7.24 -0.02 -4.72
N ASP A 92 -8.55 0.10 -4.84
CA ASP A 92 -9.39 0.95 -4.01
C ASP A 92 -9.81 0.26 -2.69
N GLY A 93 -8.81 -0.25 -1.95
CA GLY A 93 -8.98 -0.82 -0.61
C GLY A 93 -9.65 -2.20 -0.55
N ARG A 94 -9.80 -2.87 -1.69
CA ARG A 94 -10.40 -4.22 -1.77
C ARG A 94 -9.35 -5.32 -1.80
N ALA A 95 -8.16 -5.02 -2.34
CA ALA A 95 -7.02 -5.93 -2.25
C ALA A 95 -6.40 -5.92 -0.85
N ILE A 96 -5.88 -7.07 -0.42
CA ILE A 96 -5.17 -7.22 0.87
C ILE A 96 -3.96 -6.28 0.95
N ASN A 97 -3.33 -5.97 -0.19
CA ASN A 97 -2.31 -4.96 -0.33
C ASN A 97 -2.34 -4.40 -1.76
N ASN A 98 -1.67 -3.28 -1.98
CA ASN A 98 -1.65 -2.64 -3.30
C ASN A 98 -0.57 -3.22 -4.24
N SER A 99 0.23 -4.20 -3.80
CA SER A 99 1.33 -4.77 -4.60
C SER A 99 0.84 -5.50 -5.84
N ALA A 100 -0.20 -6.35 -5.72
CA ALA A 100 -0.75 -7.07 -6.85
C ALA A 100 -1.40 -6.14 -7.91
N PRO A 101 -2.21 -5.12 -7.54
CA PRO A 101 -2.64 -4.09 -8.47
C PRO A 101 -1.51 -3.31 -9.16
N ILE A 102 -0.44 -2.94 -8.44
CA ILE A 102 0.72 -2.24 -9.04
C ILE A 102 1.50 -3.15 -10.00
N PHE A 103 1.65 -4.42 -9.64
CA PHE A 103 2.25 -5.44 -10.52
C PHE A 103 1.45 -5.56 -11.82
N ALA A 104 0.12 -5.68 -11.71
CA ALA A 104 -0.76 -5.80 -12.86
C ALA A 104 -0.76 -4.53 -13.73
N LEU A 105 -0.73 -3.34 -13.12
CA LEU A 105 -0.55 -2.07 -13.81
C LEU A 105 0.75 -2.03 -14.63
N THR A 106 1.84 -2.56 -14.06
CA THR A 106 3.13 -2.68 -14.75
C THR A 106 3.02 -3.56 -15.99
N LEU A 107 2.35 -4.72 -15.91
CA LEU A 107 2.14 -5.61 -17.05
C LEU A 107 1.17 -5.03 -18.09
N LEU A 108 0.10 -4.35 -17.66
CA LEU A 108 -0.80 -3.62 -18.57
C LEU A 108 -0.01 -2.61 -19.42
N SER A 109 0.95 -1.91 -18.82
CA SER A 109 1.81 -0.98 -19.53
C SER A 109 2.64 -1.66 -20.64
N ALA A 110 2.92 -2.97 -20.52
CA ALA A 110 3.67 -3.77 -21.48
C ALA A 110 2.82 -4.28 -22.67
N GLY A 111 1.48 -4.26 -22.57
CA GLY A 111 0.58 -4.70 -23.66
C GLY A 111 0.83 -3.95 -24.98
N GLN A 112 0.78 -4.65 -26.11
CA GLN A 112 1.26 -4.11 -27.40
C GLN A 112 0.28 -3.14 -28.08
N THR A 113 -1.00 -3.19 -27.70
CA THR A 113 -2.07 -2.39 -28.31
C THR A 113 -2.08 -0.94 -27.81
N LEU A 114 -2.61 -0.04 -28.63
CA LEU A 114 -2.77 1.37 -28.26
C LEU A 114 -3.76 1.54 -27.10
N GLU A 115 -4.77 0.68 -27.08
CA GLU A 115 -5.80 0.55 -26.05
C GLU A 115 -5.15 0.23 -24.70
N ALA A 116 -4.25 -0.77 -24.63
CA ALA A 116 -3.51 -1.08 -23.41
C ALA A 116 -2.64 0.09 -22.92
N LYS A 117 -2.00 0.80 -23.86
CA LYS A 117 -1.21 2.00 -23.52
C LYS A 117 -2.08 3.11 -22.95
N ARG A 118 -3.25 3.38 -23.55
CA ARG A 118 -4.21 4.39 -23.07
C ARG A 118 -4.76 4.03 -21.70
N ALA A 119 -5.25 2.80 -21.56
CA ALA A 119 -5.79 2.28 -20.30
C ALA A 119 -4.78 2.41 -19.15
N PHE A 120 -3.52 2.03 -19.37
CA PHE A 120 -2.44 2.23 -18.39
C PHE A 120 -2.29 3.69 -17.94
N LYS A 121 -2.25 4.64 -18.89
CA LYS A 121 -2.07 6.06 -18.58
C LYS A 121 -3.23 6.60 -17.75
N GLU A 122 -4.46 6.23 -18.12
CA GLU A 122 -5.69 6.70 -17.47
C GLU A 122 -5.77 6.29 -15.98
N ILE A 123 -5.34 5.07 -15.65
CA ILE A 123 -5.45 4.56 -14.29
C ILE A 123 -4.19 4.74 -13.43
N PHE A 124 -3.08 5.20 -14.01
CA PHE A 124 -1.79 5.25 -13.33
C PHE A 124 -1.85 5.98 -11.97
N GLY A 125 -2.35 7.22 -11.97
CA GLY A 125 -2.45 8.04 -10.74
C GLY A 125 -3.47 7.51 -9.73
N GLN A 126 -4.45 6.71 -10.17
CA GLN A 126 -5.45 6.11 -9.30
C GLN A 126 -4.87 4.95 -8.48
N VAL A 127 -3.92 4.22 -9.06
CA VAL A 127 -3.25 3.08 -8.43
C VAL A 127 -1.99 3.53 -7.68
N VAL A 128 -1.13 4.33 -8.33
CA VAL A 128 0.18 4.81 -7.83
C VAL A 128 0.02 6.13 -7.06
N ARG A 129 -0.64 6.03 -5.90
CA ARG A 129 -1.08 7.20 -5.10
C ARG A 129 -0.04 7.80 -4.17
N THR A 130 1.01 7.08 -3.83
CA THR A 130 1.98 7.49 -2.79
C THR A 130 3.41 7.28 -3.28
N GLY A 131 4.39 7.93 -2.64
CA GLY A 131 5.80 7.68 -2.91
C GLY A 131 6.16 6.20 -2.77
N SER A 132 5.62 5.51 -1.76
CA SER A 132 5.83 4.05 -1.62
C SER A 132 5.33 3.26 -2.82
N HIS A 133 4.13 3.56 -3.33
CA HIS A 133 3.60 2.91 -4.54
C HIS A 133 4.46 3.23 -5.76
N PHE A 134 4.95 4.46 -5.86
CA PHE A 134 5.79 4.90 -6.97
C PHE A 134 7.10 4.10 -7.04
N TYR A 135 7.80 3.94 -5.92
CA TYR A 135 9.03 3.13 -5.89
C TYR A 135 8.76 1.63 -6.12
N GLU A 136 7.64 1.11 -5.63
CA GLU A 136 7.23 -0.28 -5.91
C GLU A 136 6.93 -0.50 -7.39
N TRP A 137 6.20 0.43 -8.02
CA TRP A 137 5.97 0.42 -9.47
C TRP A 137 7.28 0.48 -10.26
N LEU A 138 8.23 1.34 -9.86
CA LEU A 138 9.55 1.39 -10.49
C LEU A 138 10.32 0.07 -10.34
N ALA A 139 10.23 -0.56 -9.17
CA ALA A 139 10.90 -1.83 -8.90
C ALA A 139 10.33 -2.96 -9.78
N TYR A 140 9.00 -3.05 -9.88
CA TYR A 140 8.35 -3.97 -10.82
C TYR A 140 8.67 -3.65 -12.27
N THR A 141 8.68 -2.37 -12.63
CA THR A 141 9.04 -1.94 -13.99
C THR A 141 10.42 -2.46 -14.35
N LYS A 142 11.44 -2.23 -13.51
CA LYS A 142 12.82 -2.71 -13.74
C LYS A 142 12.91 -4.23 -13.93
N GLN A 143 12.05 -5.00 -13.25
CA GLN A 143 12.06 -6.47 -13.31
C GLN A 143 11.28 -7.02 -14.51
N LEU A 144 10.19 -6.36 -14.92
CA LEU A 144 9.23 -6.91 -15.87
C LEU A 144 9.34 -6.31 -17.27
N ARG A 145 9.87 -5.09 -17.41
CA ARG A 145 9.96 -4.40 -18.71
C ARG A 145 10.96 -3.22 -18.76
N GLY A 146 11.16 -2.65 -19.95
CA GLY A 146 11.99 -1.45 -20.13
C GLY A 146 11.28 -0.11 -19.85
N MET A 147 12.08 0.95 -19.64
CA MET A 147 11.66 2.35 -19.46
C MET A 147 11.32 3.04 -20.80
N GLY A 148 10.38 2.46 -21.55
CA GLY A 148 9.89 3.05 -22.81
C GLY A 148 9.22 4.41 -22.61
N ARG A 149 8.88 5.10 -23.70
CA ARG A 149 8.27 6.44 -23.68
C ARG A 149 7.08 6.55 -22.72
N ILE A 150 6.15 5.60 -22.79
CA ILE A 150 4.95 5.60 -21.95
C ILE A 150 5.22 5.52 -20.44
N VAL A 151 6.22 4.74 -20.05
CA VAL A 151 6.65 4.59 -18.65
C VAL A 151 7.35 5.88 -18.19
N ARG A 152 8.20 6.44 -19.05
CA ARG A 152 8.84 7.74 -18.81
C ARG A 152 7.82 8.86 -18.64
N ASP A 153 6.80 8.91 -19.50
CA ASP A 153 5.72 9.89 -19.43
C ASP A 153 4.95 9.77 -18.10
N ALA A 154 4.58 8.55 -17.68
CA ALA A 154 3.86 8.33 -16.44
C ALA A 154 4.68 8.73 -15.20
N GLY A 155 5.96 8.36 -15.18
CA GLY A 155 6.86 8.74 -14.08
C GLY A 155 7.10 10.23 -14.00
N ARG A 156 7.27 10.90 -15.14
CA ARG A 156 7.36 12.36 -15.22
C ARG A 156 6.09 13.04 -14.73
N ALA A 157 4.92 12.60 -15.20
CA ALA A 157 3.65 13.15 -14.79
C ALA A 157 3.43 13.04 -13.27
N TRP A 158 3.85 11.92 -12.66
CA TRP A 158 3.76 11.74 -11.21
C TRP A 158 4.68 12.70 -10.43
N LEU A 159 5.92 12.88 -10.91
CA LEU A 159 6.90 13.79 -10.31
C LEU A 159 6.60 15.28 -10.61
N SER A 160 5.80 15.57 -11.63
CA SER A 160 5.36 16.92 -12.01
C SER A 160 3.93 17.23 -11.54
N ASN A 161 3.50 16.61 -10.44
CA ASN A 161 2.17 16.84 -9.87
C ASN A 161 1.97 18.33 -9.54
N SER A 162 0.86 18.91 -10.00
CA SER A 162 0.53 20.32 -9.75
C SER A 162 0.36 20.65 -8.25
N ASP A 163 0.01 19.67 -7.42
CA ASP A 163 0.05 19.80 -5.96
C ASP A 163 1.49 19.60 -5.43
N VAL A 164 2.29 20.66 -5.50
CA VAL A 164 3.70 20.64 -5.07
C VAL A 164 3.83 20.36 -3.57
N ARG A 165 2.89 20.85 -2.76
CA ARG A 165 2.84 20.58 -1.32
C ARG A 165 2.61 19.09 -1.05
N GLY A 166 1.65 18.49 -1.75
CA GLY A 166 1.39 17.06 -1.70
C GLY A 166 2.61 16.24 -2.14
N LEU A 167 3.29 16.66 -3.21
CA LEU A 167 4.53 16.03 -3.66
C LEU A 167 5.64 16.14 -2.60
N ALA A 168 5.85 17.32 -2.02
CA ALA A 168 6.83 17.53 -0.94
C ALA A 168 6.58 16.60 0.25
N TYR A 169 5.32 16.45 0.66
CA TYR A 169 4.91 15.49 1.68
C TYR A 169 5.30 14.05 1.31
N GLN A 170 5.07 13.62 0.06
CA GLN A 170 5.45 12.27 -0.39
C GLN A 170 6.96 12.06 -0.36
N LEU A 171 7.76 13.02 -0.83
CA LEU A 171 9.22 12.92 -0.86
C LEU A 171 9.82 12.90 0.55
N LEU A 172 9.27 13.70 1.48
CA LEU A 172 9.67 13.70 2.88
C LEU A 172 9.30 12.40 3.61
N LYS A 173 8.06 11.94 3.43
CA LYS A 173 7.55 10.75 4.13
C LYS A 173 8.18 9.46 3.62
N TYR A 174 8.42 9.39 2.32
CA TYR A 174 8.95 8.21 1.64
C TYR A 174 10.29 8.56 0.97
N GLN A 175 11.30 8.86 1.78
CA GLN A 175 12.62 9.24 1.26
C GLN A 175 13.27 8.13 0.43
N GLN A 176 13.11 6.88 0.87
CA GLN A 176 13.56 5.69 0.16
C GLN A 176 12.63 4.50 0.38
N ARG A 177 12.42 3.69 -0.67
CA ARG A 177 11.75 2.37 -0.60
C ARG A 177 12.28 1.48 -1.73
N ASN A 178 12.26 0.17 -1.52
CA ASN A 178 12.66 -0.82 -2.55
C ASN A 178 14.04 -0.53 -3.18
N GLY A 179 14.99 -0.02 -2.39
CA GLY A 179 16.34 0.33 -2.84
C GLY A 179 16.43 1.57 -3.74
N MET A 180 15.38 2.38 -3.84
CA MET A 180 15.37 3.64 -4.59
C MET A 180 15.01 4.82 -3.71
N SER A 181 15.67 5.94 -3.94
CA SER A 181 15.36 7.24 -3.33
C SER A 181 14.67 8.19 -4.32
N HIS A 182 14.11 9.30 -3.81
CA HIS A 182 13.58 10.36 -4.67
C HIS A 182 14.67 10.98 -5.57
N ARG A 183 15.91 11.03 -5.07
CA ARG A 183 17.07 11.52 -5.83
C ARG A 183 17.34 10.64 -7.04
N ASP A 184 17.25 9.33 -6.87
CA ASP A 184 17.45 8.37 -7.96
C ASP A 184 16.31 8.48 -8.98
N ALA A 185 15.06 8.60 -8.50
CA ALA A 185 13.91 8.80 -9.37
C ALA A 185 14.00 10.09 -10.21
N LEU A 186 14.32 11.22 -9.58
CA LEU A 186 14.46 12.51 -10.29
C LEU A 186 15.55 12.45 -11.38
N ARG A 187 16.67 11.79 -11.08
CA ARG A 187 17.75 11.54 -12.06
C ARG A 187 17.30 10.63 -13.19
N LEU A 188 16.64 9.52 -12.86
CA LEU A 188 16.19 8.52 -13.82
C LEU A 188 15.24 9.09 -14.87
N PHE A 189 14.34 9.98 -14.48
CA PHE A 189 13.35 10.54 -15.39
C PHE A 189 13.78 11.82 -16.11
N HIS A 190 14.95 12.39 -15.75
CA HIS A 190 15.47 13.65 -16.29
C HIS A 190 14.40 14.75 -16.28
N LEU A 191 13.87 15.07 -15.09
CA LEU A 191 12.81 16.05 -14.93
C LEU A 191 13.32 17.47 -15.14
N ASN A 192 12.63 18.20 -16.02
CA ASN A 192 12.65 19.66 -16.01
C ASN A 192 11.54 20.13 -15.07
N PRO A 193 11.84 20.93 -14.02
CA PRO A 193 10.82 21.42 -13.11
C PRO A 193 9.75 22.24 -13.86
N PRO A 194 8.45 21.94 -13.70
CA PRO A 194 7.38 22.71 -14.34
C PRO A 194 7.23 24.13 -13.82
N THR A 195 7.55 24.36 -12.53
CA THR A 195 7.41 25.66 -11.85
C THR A 195 8.62 25.94 -10.97
N GLU A 196 8.75 27.18 -10.49
CA GLU A 196 9.79 27.57 -9.52
C GLU A 196 9.70 26.77 -8.22
N GLU A 197 8.49 26.49 -7.73
CA GLU A 197 8.29 25.65 -6.54
C GLU A 197 8.77 24.21 -6.76
N HIS A 198 8.51 23.62 -7.93
CA HIS A 198 9.09 22.32 -8.29
C HIS A 198 10.62 22.39 -8.35
N SER A 199 11.16 23.49 -8.89
CA SER A 199 12.60 23.68 -9.00
C SER A 199 13.25 23.71 -7.63
N ALA A 200 12.68 24.48 -6.70
CA ALA A 200 13.13 24.55 -5.32
C ALA A 200 13.00 23.21 -4.59
N LEU A 201 11.87 22.51 -4.75
CA LEU A 201 11.66 21.18 -4.17
C LEU A 201 12.66 20.15 -4.71
N PHE A 202 12.87 20.09 -6.02
CA PHE A 202 13.80 19.12 -6.62
C PHE A 202 15.25 19.44 -6.27
N ASN A 203 15.62 20.72 -6.19
CA ASN A 203 16.94 21.12 -5.74
C ASN A 203 17.19 20.63 -4.31
N TRP A 204 16.25 20.88 -3.39
CA TRP A 204 16.31 20.33 -2.03
C TRP A 204 16.35 18.80 -2.04
N ALA A 205 15.49 18.12 -2.81
CA ALA A 205 15.45 16.66 -2.85
C ALA A 205 16.75 16.03 -3.39
N VAL A 206 17.54 16.75 -4.19
CA VAL A 206 18.79 16.23 -4.76
C VAL A 206 20.03 16.60 -3.95
N LYS A 207 20.05 17.81 -3.35
CA LYS A 207 21.22 18.39 -2.70
C LYS A 207 21.05 18.60 -1.18
N GLY A 208 19.82 18.62 -0.69
CA GLY A 208 19.48 19.13 0.64
C GLY A 208 19.74 20.64 0.75
N TRP A 209 19.63 21.14 1.98
CA TRP A 209 20.05 22.50 2.32
C TRP A 209 21.27 22.45 3.22
N ALA A 210 22.37 23.07 2.79
CA ALA A 210 23.57 23.23 3.62
C ALA A 210 23.28 24.18 4.79
N GLU A 211 22.74 25.34 4.48
CA GLU A 211 22.22 26.32 5.43
C GLU A 211 20.70 26.35 5.36
N LEU A 212 20.05 26.52 6.51
CA LEU A 212 18.60 26.67 6.55
C LEU A 212 18.24 28.08 6.06
N PRO A 213 17.35 28.22 5.06
CA PRO A 213 16.84 29.54 4.66
C PRO A 213 16.24 30.28 5.85
N THR A 214 16.52 31.58 5.98
CA THR A 214 16.03 32.40 7.10
C THR A 214 14.50 32.41 7.19
N GLU A 215 13.84 32.42 6.03
CA GLU A 215 12.39 32.36 5.90
C GLU A 215 11.95 31.10 5.14
N ILE A 216 10.70 30.71 5.35
CA ILE A 216 10.09 29.59 4.61
C ILE A 216 9.94 30.02 3.15
N PRO A 217 10.59 29.34 2.18
CA PRO A 217 10.62 29.81 0.79
C PRO A 217 9.25 29.86 0.09
N SER A 218 8.37 28.91 0.41
CA SER A 218 6.98 28.89 -0.06
C SER A 218 6.11 28.00 0.84
N GLU A 219 4.79 28.12 0.74
CA GLU A 219 3.87 27.25 1.50
C GLU A 219 4.10 25.76 1.16
N ALA A 220 4.38 25.44 -0.10
CA ALA A 220 4.66 24.06 -0.53
C ALA A 220 5.91 23.46 0.14
N LEU A 221 6.87 24.30 0.50
CA LEU A 221 8.12 23.91 1.16
C LEU A 221 8.11 24.11 2.67
N ALA A 222 7.01 24.59 3.27
CA ALA A 222 6.94 24.82 4.71
C ALA A 222 7.25 23.56 5.54
N GLN A 223 6.73 22.40 5.13
CA GLN A 223 7.00 21.14 5.83
C GLN A 223 8.46 20.69 5.66
N VAL A 224 9.04 20.90 4.48
CA VAL A 224 10.47 20.64 4.20
C VAL A 224 11.34 21.51 5.09
N TRP A 225 10.99 22.79 5.22
CA TRP A 225 11.70 23.73 6.05
C TRP A 225 11.68 23.33 7.53
N TRP A 226 10.51 22.97 8.07
CA TRP A 226 10.40 22.51 9.45
C TRP A 226 11.14 21.19 9.71
N TRP A 227 11.19 20.30 8.73
CA TRP A 227 11.99 19.09 8.81
C TRP A 227 13.50 19.38 8.83
N GLU A 228 13.98 20.28 7.96
CA GLU A 228 15.36 20.76 7.93
C GLU A 228 15.75 21.52 9.20
N TRP A 229 14.82 22.30 9.76
CA TRP A 229 15.00 23.01 11.02
C TRP A 229 15.09 22.02 12.21
N LEU A 230 14.24 21.00 12.25
CA LEU A 230 14.27 19.99 13.32
C LEU A 230 15.60 19.22 13.34
N LYS A 231 16.18 18.89 12.17
CA LYS A 231 17.51 18.28 12.11
C LYS A 231 18.59 19.09 12.82
N ARG A 232 18.43 20.42 12.85
CA ARG A 232 19.36 21.36 13.49
C ARG A 232 18.98 21.69 14.93
N ASN A 233 17.73 21.43 15.32
CA ASN A 233 17.17 21.72 16.63
C ASN A 233 16.48 20.48 17.21
N PRO A 234 17.19 19.35 17.42
CA PRO A 234 16.58 18.06 17.76
C PRO A 234 15.81 18.07 19.08
N GLU A 235 16.09 19.00 19.99
CA GLU A 235 15.37 19.13 21.27
C GLU A 235 13.97 19.77 21.09
N GLN A 236 13.71 20.45 19.98
CA GLN A 236 12.48 21.21 19.74
C GLN A 236 11.45 20.45 18.89
N THR A 237 11.38 19.13 19.06
CA THR A 237 10.50 18.23 18.29
C THR A 237 9.03 18.63 18.35
N ALA A 238 8.51 18.97 19.53
CA ALA A 238 7.11 19.32 19.72
C ALA A 238 6.70 20.58 18.91
N GLU A 239 7.60 21.57 18.82
CA GLU A 239 7.37 22.77 18.02
C GLU A 239 7.35 22.44 16.52
N ALA A 240 8.32 21.66 16.05
CA ALA A 240 8.38 21.23 14.65
C ALA A 240 7.14 20.42 14.24
N ILE A 241 6.62 19.55 15.13
CA ILE A 241 5.37 18.81 14.87
C ILE A 241 4.18 19.78 14.78
N ARG A 242 4.02 20.70 15.74
CA ARG A 242 2.87 21.62 15.77
C ARG A 242 2.87 22.58 14.58
N LYS A 243 4.00 23.24 14.31
CA LYS A 243 4.10 24.26 13.26
C LYS A 243 4.32 23.67 11.88
N GLY A 244 5.17 22.65 11.78
CA GLY A 244 5.50 21.99 10.51
C GLY A 244 4.55 20.87 10.10
N ARG A 245 3.64 20.44 10.99
CA ARG A 245 2.77 19.29 10.78
C ARG A 245 3.57 18.03 10.41
N LEU A 246 4.74 17.85 11.03
CA LEU A 246 5.60 16.70 10.74
C LEU A 246 4.93 15.40 11.20
N THR A 247 5.09 14.35 10.40
CA THR A 247 4.62 13.00 10.74
C THR A 247 5.67 12.24 11.54
N HIS A 248 5.28 11.12 12.17
CA HIS A 248 6.23 10.30 12.93
C HIS A 248 7.36 9.75 12.05
N GLU A 249 7.08 9.43 10.77
CA GLU A 249 8.12 8.99 9.82
C GLU A 249 9.16 10.09 9.53
N MET A 250 8.78 11.36 9.71
CA MET A 250 9.65 12.52 9.48
C MET A 250 10.39 12.94 10.74
N ALA A 251 9.69 13.03 11.88
CA ALA A 251 10.23 13.58 13.12
C ALA A 251 11.03 12.56 13.94
N ALA A 252 10.54 11.31 14.07
CA ALA A 252 11.16 10.32 14.95
C ALA A 252 12.62 9.97 14.61
N PRO A 253 13.05 9.95 13.33
CA PRO A 253 14.45 9.65 13.00
C PRO A 253 15.45 10.77 13.32
N ILE A 254 14.99 12.02 13.52
CA ILE A 254 15.88 13.19 13.60
C ILE A 254 15.67 14.05 14.85
N GLY A 255 14.49 14.00 15.45
CA GLY A 255 14.15 14.74 16.65
C GLY A 255 14.28 13.86 17.89
N LYS A 256 14.49 14.50 19.04
CA LYS A 256 14.40 13.86 20.33
C LYS A 256 12.94 13.60 20.65
N MET A 257 12.58 12.33 20.72
CA MET A 257 11.21 11.91 20.95
C MET A 257 10.93 11.77 22.44
N ASN A 258 9.91 12.47 22.93
CA ASN A 258 9.36 12.32 24.26
C ASN A 258 7.85 12.04 24.18
N ARG A 259 7.22 11.80 25.34
CA ARG A 259 5.78 11.51 25.42
C ARG A 259 4.91 12.64 24.83
N GLU A 260 5.29 13.90 25.04
CA GLU A 260 4.59 15.06 24.47
C GLU A 260 4.62 15.03 22.93
N ALA A 261 5.78 14.78 22.33
CA ALA A 261 5.93 14.66 20.88
C ALA A 261 5.05 13.53 20.32
N TRP A 262 5.02 12.37 20.98
CA TRP A 262 4.16 11.26 20.58
C TRP A 262 2.67 11.57 20.75
N GLN A 263 2.28 12.30 21.79
CA GLN A 263 0.91 12.78 21.97
C GLN A 263 0.48 13.71 20.83
N LEU A 264 1.36 14.63 20.41
CA LEU A 264 1.11 15.52 19.27
C LEU A 264 1.00 14.75 17.95
N LEU A 265 1.89 13.79 17.71
CA LEU A 265 1.84 12.94 16.52
C LEU A 265 0.55 12.10 16.49
N PHE A 266 0.13 11.55 17.63
CA PHE A 266 -1.11 10.79 17.78
C PHE A 266 -2.35 11.63 17.42
N ALA A 267 -2.37 12.91 17.81
CA ALA A 267 -3.47 13.83 17.55
C ALA A 267 -3.73 14.10 16.05
N GLU A 268 -2.77 13.85 15.16
CA GLU A 268 -2.91 14.03 13.71
C GLU A 268 -2.62 12.74 12.92
N MET A 269 -2.42 11.61 13.62
CA MET A 269 -1.98 10.36 12.99
C MET A 269 -3.02 9.81 12.00
N PRO A 270 -2.65 9.53 10.74
CA PRO A 270 -3.53 8.87 9.80
C PRO A 270 -3.90 7.46 10.27
N ILE A 271 -5.11 7.00 9.95
CA ILE A 271 -5.66 5.72 10.45
C ILE A 271 -4.77 4.50 10.18
N GLY A 272 -4.17 4.39 8.99
CA GLY A 272 -3.23 3.29 8.69
C GLY A 272 -1.89 3.38 9.43
N ALA A 273 -1.49 4.57 9.89
CA ALA A 273 -0.36 4.72 10.80
C ALA A 273 -0.77 4.43 12.25
N LEU A 274 -1.98 4.83 12.66
CA LEU A 274 -2.54 4.54 13.98
C LEU A 274 -2.59 3.03 14.24
N LEU A 275 -3.20 2.27 13.33
CA LEU A 275 -3.31 0.80 13.44
C LEU A 275 -1.95 0.11 13.62
N ARG A 276 -0.91 0.60 12.94
CA ARG A 276 0.45 0.02 13.02
C ARG A 276 1.20 0.43 14.28
N ASN A 277 0.76 1.47 14.99
CA ASN A 277 1.47 2.07 16.12
C ASN A 277 0.76 1.92 17.47
N LEU A 278 -0.42 1.27 17.55
CA LEU A 278 -1.17 1.10 18.81
C LEU A 278 -0.31 0.54 19.95
N GLY A 279 0.48 -0.50 19.69
CA GLY A 279 1.39 -1.10 20.68
C GLY A 279 2.49 -0.12 21.13
N SER A 280 3.13 0.56 20.18
CA SER A 280 4.15 1.59 20.49
C SER A 280 3.57 2.77 21.27
N LEU A 281 2.38 3.24 20.93
CA LEU A 281 1.72 4.33 21.64
C LEU A 281 1.29 3.92 23.05
N THR A 282 1.01 2.63 23.27
CA THR A 282 0.71 2.08 24.61
C THR A 282 1.98 2.00 25.46
N GLU A 283 3.06 1.45 24.92
CA GLU A 283 4.37 1.40 25.58
C GLU A 283 4.90 2.80 25.96
N LEU A 284 4.59 3.81 25.15
CA LEU A 284 5.02 5.20 25.36
C LEU A 284 4.05 6.02 26.25
N ASP A 285 3.12 5.36 26.94
CA ASP A 285 2.14 5.98 27.84
C ASP A 285 1.21 7.03 27.19
N VAL A 286 1.10 7.03 25.86
CA VAL A 286 0.11 7.84 25.14
C VAL A 286 -1.26 7.17 25.24
N LEU A 287 -1.33 5.86 25.00
CA LEU A 287 -2.55 5.07 25.14
C LEU A 287 -2.51 4.32 26.47
N ARG A 288 -3.26 4.80 27.46
CA ARG A 288 -3.41 4.18 28.78
C ARG A 288 -4.88 3.98 29.10
N ALA A 289 -5.18 3.08 30.02
CA ALA A 289 -6.57 2.79 30.44
C ALA A 289 -7.28 4.02 31.04
N ASP A 290 -6.54 4.91 31.71
CA ASP A 290 -7.04 6.15 32.31
C ASP A 290 -7.06 7.34 31.31
N ALA A 291 -6.51 7.18 30.11
CA ALA A 291 -6.43 8.25 29.10
C ALA A 291 -7.69 8.32 28.24
N GLY A 292 -8.85 8.57 28.86
CA GLY A 292 -10.18 8.54 28.24
C GLY A 292 -10.26 9.27 26.89
N ALA A 293 -9.83 10.54 26.83
CA ALA A 293 -9.86 11.34 25.61
C ALA A 293 -9.04 10.74 24.45
N ASN A 294 -7.91 10.09 24.75
CA ASN A 294 -7.11 9.41 23.72
C ASN A 294 -7.83 8.14 23.24
N LEU A 295 -8.47 7.39 24.14
CA LEU A 295 -9.25 6.19 23.78
C LEU A 295 -10.49 6.58 22.94
N ASP A 296 -11.21 7.64 23.29
CA ASP A 296 -12.34 8.18 22.52
C ASP A 296 -11.91 8.60 21.11
N ARG A 297 -10.70 9.15 20.97
CA ARG A 297 -10.12 9.46 19.67
C ARG A 297 -9.84 8.19 18.86
N VAL A 298 -9.26 7.15 19.47
CA VAL A 298 -9.02 5.87 18.78
C VAL A 298 -10.35 5.30 18.29
N GLU A 299 -11.37 5.26 19.16
CA GLU A 299 -12.71 4.78 18.83
C GLU A 299 -13.35 5.57 17.68
N SER A 300 -13.38 6.90 17.77
CA SER A 300 -13.97 7.75 16.72
C SER A 300 -13.29 7.61 15.36
N LYS A 301 -12.01 7.21 15.33
CA LYS A 301 -11.28 6.94 14.08
C LYS A 301 -11.51 5.53 13.56
N LEU A 302 -11.39 4.52 14.41
CA LEU A 302 -11.43 3.12 14.00
C LEU A 302 -12.85 2.61 13.77
N ASN A 303 -13.85 3.15 14.47
CA ASN A 303 -15.25 2.76 14.32
C ASN A 303 -16.02 3.66 13.34
N SER A 304 -15.33 4.59 12.67
CA SER A 304 -15.92 5.43 11.62
C SER A 304 -15.79 4.78 10.25
N ARG A 305 -16.94 4.42 9.67
CA ARG A 305 -17.02 3.88 8.30
C ARG A 305 -16.35 4.79 7.27
N ASP A 306 -16.49 6.10 7.40
CA ASP A 306 -15.93 7.07 6.48
C ASP A 306 -14.41 7.14 6.59
N HIS A 307 -13.87 7.12 7.81
CA HIS A 307 -12.43 7.07 8.02
C HIS A 307 -11.80 5.77 7.52
N LEU A 308 -12.44 4.62 7.76
CA LEU A 308 -12.01 3.31 7.25
C LEU A 308 -12.00 3.28 5.72
N ARG A 309 -13.09 3.74 5.07
CA ARG A 309 -13.21 3.81 3.60
C ARG A 309 -12.18 4.76 2.99
N LYS A 310 -12.06 5.99 3.50
CA LYS A 310 -11.10 6.98 3.01
C LYS A 310 -9.66 6.54 3.20
N GLY A 311 -9.36 5.88 4.32
CA GLY A 311 -8.06 5.28 4.61
C GLY A 311 -7.77 4.00 3.83
N ARG A 312 -8.77 3.44 3.14
CA ARG A 312 -8.71 2.14 2.43
C ARG A 312 -8.22 1.02 3.35
N ILE A 313 -8.72 1.02 4.57
CA ILE A 313 -8.40 0.01 5.56
C ILE A 313 -9.14 -1.28 5.19
N HIS A 314 -8.38 -2.34 4.91
CA HIS A 314 -8.93 -3.64 4.62
C HIS A 314 -9.27 -4.36 5.95
N PRO A 315 -10.32 -5.21 6.02
CA PRO A 315 -10.64 -5.95 7.25
C PRO A 315 -9.46 -6.80 7.78
N ILE A 316 -8.63 -7.33 6.89
CA ILE A 316 -7.41 -8.04 7.27
C ILE A 316 -6.38 -7.14 7.95
N ASP A 317 -6.33 -5.83 7.67
CA ASP A 317 -5.44 -4.90 8.38
C ASP A 317 -5.89 -4.70 9.83
N LEU A 318 -7.22 -4.62 10.06
CA LEU A 318 -7.80 -4.59 11.40
C LEU A 318 -7.52 -5.90 12.16
N LEU A 319 -7.77 -7.05 11.52
CA LEU A 319 -7.49 -8.36 12.13
C LEU A 319 -6.00 -8.51 12.49
N LYS A 320 -5.09 -8.07 11.60
CA LYS A 320 -3.66 -8.04 11.89
C LYS A 320 -3.35 -7.12 13.07
N ALA A 321 -3.90 -5.90 13.09
CA ALA A 321 -3.70 -4.96 14.18
C ALA A 321 -4.22 -5.50 15.52
N LEU A 322 -5.41 -6.11 15.54
CA LEU A 322 -6.01 -6.79 16.69
C LEU A 322 -5.08 -7.88 17.23
N LYS A 323 -4.68 -8.84 16.38
CA LYS A 323 -3.84 -9.96 16.82
C LYS A 323 -2.45 -9.51 17.25
N THR A 324 -1.86 -8.54 16.57
CA THR A 324 -0.60 -7.94 17.00
C THR A 324 -0.77 -7.22 18.34
N TYR A 325 -1.80 -6.39 18.51
CA TYR A 325 -2.01 -5.62 19.73
C TYR A 325 -2.29 -6.51 20.95
N GLN A 326 -3.17 -7.52 20.80
CA GLN A 326 -3.48 -8.53 21.84
C GLN A 326 -2.23 -9.31 22.29
N SER A 327 -1.23 -9.47 21.44
CA SER A 327 -0.02 -10.24 21.77
C SER A 327 0.91 -9.57 22.78
N GLY A 328 0.71 -8.29 23.09
CA GLY A 328 1.54 -7.54 24.05
C GLY A 328 3.03 -7.41 23.66
N GLY A 329 3.37 -7.65 22.39
CA GLY A 329 4.76 -7.66 21.89
C GLY A 329 5.23 -9.02 21.37
N ALA A 330 4.51 -10.11 21.63
CA ALA A 330 4.92 -11.46 21.21
C ALA A 330 4.80 -11.71 19.70
N LEU A 331 3.93 -10.98 19.00
CA LEU A 331 3.77 -11.05 17.55
C LEU A 331 4.24 -9.76 16.88
N GLY A 332 4.94 -9.90 15.75
CA GLY A 332 5.35 -8.77 14.92
C GLY A 332 6.85 -8.69 14.74
N ARG A 333 7.32 -7.53 14.27
CA ARG A 333 8.76 -7.25 14.05
C ARG A 333 9.37 -6.38 15.14
N SER A 334 8.53 -5.81 16.00
CA SER A 334 8.96 -4.91 17.05
C SER A 334 9.42 -5.72 18.27
N GLN A 335 10.49 -5.28 18.92
CA GLN A 335 10.98 -5.85 20.19
C GLN A 335 10.35 -5.17 21.42
N LYS A 336 9.30 -4.38 21.19
CA LYS A 336 8.60 -3.57 22.18
C LYS A 336 7.59 -4.43 22.91
N ASN A 337 7.43 -4.18 24.21
CA ASN A 337 6.47 -4.88 25.06
C ASN A 337 5.46 -3.86 25.60
N TRP A 338 4.20 -4.24 25.64
CA TRP A 338 3.14 -3.41 26.21
C TRP A 338 2.08 -4.28 26.87
N ASN A 339 1.38 -3.72 27.85
CA ASN A 339 0.17 -4.35 28.38
C ASN A 339 -1.03 -3.90 27.53
N PRO A 340 -1.74 -4.81 26.82
CA PRO A 340 -2.88 -4.44 26.01
C PRO A 340 -3.97 -3.76 26.85
N VAL A 341 -4.47 -2.60 26.39
CA VAL A 341 -5.59 -1.92 27.01
C VAL A 341 -6.90 -2.58 26.52
N PRO A 342 -7.76 -3.12 27.40
CA PRO A 342 -8.97 -3.84 26.99
C PRO A 342 -9.86 -3.06 26.03
N ARG A 343 -10.11 -1.78 26.31
CA ARG A 343 -10.92 -0.91 25.43
C ARG A 343 -10.37 -0.80 24.01
N ILE A 344 -9.05 -0.86 23.81
CA ILE A 344 -8.47 -0.82 22.44
C ILE A 344 -8.72 -2.15 21.72
N VAL A 345 -8.73 -3.27 22.45
CA VAL A 345 -9.12 -4.57 21.91
C VAL A 345 -10.58 -4.53 21.46
N ASP A 346 -11.48 -4.02 22.31
CA ASP A 346 -12.91 -3.90 22.00
C ASP A 346 -13.18 -2.98 20.80
N ILE A 347 -12.41 -1.91 20.63
CA ILE A 347 -12.51 -1.01 19.46
C ILE A 347 -12.07 -1.70 18.16
N LEU A 348 -11.17 -2.68 18.22
CA LEU A 348 -10.63 -3.37 17.05
C LEU A 348 -11.48 -4.57 16.61
N GLU A 349 -12.29 -5.14 17.51
CA GLU A 349 -13.27 -6.19 17.23
C GLU A 349 -14.52 -5.62 16.53
#